data_AF-A0A0S6XAV6-F1
#
_entry.id   AF-A0A0S6XAV6-F1
#
_cell.length_a   1.000
_cell.length_b   1.000
_cell.length_c   1.000
_cell.angle_alpha   90.00
_cell.angle_beta   90.00
_cell.angle_gamma   90.00
#
_symmetry.space_group_name_H-M   'P 1'
#
loop_
_entity.id
_entity.type
_entity.pdbx_description
1 polymer ?
#
loop_
_entity_poly.entity_id
_entity_poly.type
_entity_poly.pdbx_seq_one_letter_code
_entity_poly.pdbx_strand_id
1 'polypeptide(L)'
;MKLSPVLSLLALGAGSLARSPAHVRKDLPQRSSQISEHEIRQLIARQASAAPSDGPTIIPQTSETAKFAINSTAIPDVPFDIGEAYGGLLPISDAANSSEFYFFFQPSANPNATDEILIWLNGGPGCSSLEGLLQENGPFLWQYGTFAPVENQYKWTNLTNVVWVEQPAGTGFSSSDGHNVTSETEVAADFLGFWKNFVDTFGLHERKVFIAGESYAGYFVPYIADAMLNENDTCYYNLDSIMIYDPSLTYGVLQEDLVAAAFVTENFNAFNLNDTFMTSILNRSANCGYDDFANTYLDDSAFPPNGTLPTPPNFDNSDPECNIWNDIFNAVSLINPAFDIYQIFTTPPNLWDVLGFPGSFNYLPAGADIYFNRTDVQQAINAPIQEWEECANGVLTTDSSPPSALSVLPSVIERAQRTVIGHGLLDFILIANGTLLAIQNMTWNGAQGFSQPPSQFEDFYVPYHSELSLSNTAGAGVFGNYWTERGLTFVTVDLSGHMVPQYAPSASYRHLEFLLGRIESLGEVSDFTTQQGDFGNVAN
;
A
#
# COMPACT_ATOMS: atom_id res chain seq x y z
N MET A 1 -9.82 74.87 -60.30
CA MET A 1 -11.03 74.44 -61.04
C MET A 1 -11.97 73.80 -60.02
N LYS A 2 -13.21 74.28 -59.94
CA LYS A 2 -14.24 73.86 -58.98
C LYS A 2 -14.59 72.37 -59.17
N LEU A 3 -14.83 71.63 -58.09
CA LEU A 3 -16.14 71.02 -57.78
C LEU A 3 -16.14 70.32 -56.40
N SER A 4 -17.31 70.41 -55.77
CA SER A 4 -17.70 70.14 -54.38
C SER A 4 -18.08 68.65 -54.15
N PRO A 5 -18.50 68.26 -52.92
CA PRO A 5 -18.22 66.96 -52.29
C PRO A 5 -19.40 65.98 -52.36
N VAL A 6 -19.15 64.72 -51.96
CA VAL A 6 -20.21 63.80 -51.48
C VAL A 6 -19.71 63.09 -50.22
N LEU A 7 -20.46 63.29 -49.13
CA LEU A 7 -20.42 62.56 -47.87
C LEU A 7 -20.68 61.06 -48.07
N SER A 8 -19.96 60.20 -47.35
CA SER A 8 -20.48 58.93 -46.87
C SER A 8 -19.87 58.61 -45.51
N LEU A 9 -20.74 58.50 -44.49
CA LEU A 9 -20.42 58.01 -43.15
C LEU A 9 -19.80 56.61 -43.22
N LEU A 10 -18.66 56.42 -42.56
CA LEU A 10 -18.18 55.09 -42.16
C LEU A 10 -18.27 55.01 -40.64
N ALA A 11 -19.26 54.23 -40.19
CA ALA A 11 -19.40 53.83 -38.80
C ALA A 11 -18.18 52.96 -38.42
N LEU A 12 -17.45 53.39 -37.39
CA LEU A 12 -16.48 52.55 -36.69
C LEU A 12 -17.26 51.50 -35.87
N GLY A 13 -17.57 50.38 -36.50
CA GLY A 13 -17.96 49.17 -35.79
C GLY A 13 -16.73 48.60 -35.10
N ALA A 14 -16.64 48.76 -33.79
CA ALA A 14 -15.73 47.97 -32.97
C ALA A 14 -16.17 46.49 -33.08
N GLY A 15 -15.59 45.78 -34.03
CA GLY A 15 -15.71 44.33 -34.11
C GLY A 15 -14.98 43.72 -32.92
N SER A 16 -15.71 43.44 -31.85
CA SER A 16 -15.27 42.45 -30.87
C SER A 16 -15.04 41.16 -31.64
N LEU A 17 -13.79 40.76 -31.82
CA LEU A 17 -13.43 39.41 -32.27
C LEU A 17 -13.94 38.44 -31.20
N ALA A 18 -15.19 38.02 -31.32
CA ALA A 18 -15.75 36.96 -30.51
C ALA A 18 -14.93 35.70 -30.80
N ARG A 19 -14.26 35.17 -29.77
CA ARG A 19 -13.57 33.87 -29.85
C ARG A 19 -14.60 32.81 -30.26
N SER A 20 -14.23 31.96 -31.22
CA SER A 20 -15.08 30.85 -31.69
C SER A 20 -15.55 29.99 -30.49
N PRO A 21 -16.86 29.69 -30.36
CA PRO A 21 -17.38 28.84 -29.31
C PRO A 21 -16.98 27.36 -29.45
N ALA A 22 -16.31 26.97 -30.53
CA ALA A 22 -15.85 25.60 -30.76
C ALA A 22 -14.83 25.11 -29.72
N HIS A 23 -14.12 26.02 -29.04
CA HIS A 23 -13.25 25.68 -27.90
C HIS A 23 -13.98 25.58 -26.56
N VAL A 24 -15.25 26.02 -26.49
CA VAL A 24 -16.00 26.14 -25.23
C VAL A 24 -16.98 24.97 -25.03
N ARG A 25 -17.29 24.21 -26.08
CA ARG A 25 -18.18 23.04 -26.03
C ARG A 25 -17.56 21.86 -26.76
N LYS A 26 -16.49 21.31 -26.17
CA LYS A 26 -16.06 19.96 -26.54
C LYS A 26 -17.03 19.01 -25.85
N ASP A 27 -17.92 18.39 -26.61
CA ASP A 27 -18.70 17.27 -26.11
C ASP A 27 -17.69 16.16 -25.81
N LEU A 28 -17.38 15.97 -24.53
CA LEU A 28 -16.56 14.85 -24.10
C LEU A 28 -17.34 13.57 -24.42
N PRO A 29 -16.68 12.51 -24.89
CA PRO A 29 -17.31 11.20 -24.98
C PRO A 29 -17.95 10.89 -23.63
N GLN A 30 -19.20 10.42 -23.62
CA GLN A 30 -19.74 9.83 -22.40
C GLN A 30 -18.79 8.72 -21.98
N ARG A 31 -18.23 8.81 -20.76
CA ARG A 31 -17.54 7.68 -20.15
C ARG A 31 -18.54 6.52 -20.18
N SER A 32 -18.16 5.40 -20.77
CA SER A 32 -19.04 4.24 -20.90
C SER A 32 -19.28 3.62 -19.53
N SER A 33 -20.17 4.19 -18.72
CA SER A 33 -20.83 3.39 -17.70
C SER A 33 -21.78 2.47 -18.47
N GLN A 34 -21.38 1.21 -18.67
CA GLN A 34 -22.29 0.21 -19.24
C GLN A 34 -23.53 -0.03 -18.36
N ILE A 35 -23.52 0.51 -17.14
CA ILE A 35 -24.64 0.51 -16.20
C ILE A 35 -25.49 1.76 -16.42
N SER A 36 -26.80 1.58 -16.61
CA SER A 36 -27.77 2.68 -16.67
C SER A 36 -27.89 3.38 -15.31
N GLU A 37 -28.24 4.67 -15.28
CA GLU A 37 -28.56 5.38 -14.01
C GLU A 37 -29.60 4.63 -13.17
N HIS A 38 -30.49 3.87 -13.80
CA HIS A 38 -31.49 3.06 -13.11
C HIS A 38 -30.87 1.88 -12.36
N GLU A 39 -29.93 1.18 -12.99
CA GLU A 39 -29.19 0.07 -12.38
C GLU A 39 -28.25 0.58 -11.29
N ILE A 40 -27.56 1.71 -11.51
CA ILE A 40 -26.76 2.40 -10.46
C ILE A 40 -27.65 2.69 -9.25
N ARG A 41 -28.85 3.26 -9.45
CA ARG A 41 -29.79 3.52 -8.36
C ARG A 41 -30.29 2.25 -7.68
N GLN A 42 -30.51 1.16 -8.40
CA GLN A 42 -30.92 -0.12 -7.80
C GLN A 42 -29.78 -0.77 -7.01
N LEU A 43 -28.53 -0.67 -7.47
CA LEU A 43 -27.34 -1.18 -6.80
C LEU A 43 -27.00 -0.37 -5.55
N ILE A 44 -26.99 0.97 -5.65
CA ILE A 44 -26.87 1.88 -4.49
C ILE A 44 -28.01 1.62 -3.50
N ALA A 45 -29.24 1.42 -3.98
CA ALA A 45 -30.36 1.08 -3.09
C ALA A 45 -30.18 -0.29 -2.41
N ARG A 46 -29.53 -1.28 -3.05
CA ARG A 46 -29.21 -2.58 -2.44
C ARG A 46 -28.08 -2.49 -1.42
N GLN A 47 -27.06 -1.68 -1.65
CA GLN A 47 -25.97 -1.42 -0.70
C GLN A 47 -26.47 -0.60 0.50
N ALA A 48 -27.26 0.45 0.26
CA ALA A 48 -27.93 1.21 1.32
C ALA A 48 -29.05 0.43 2.04
N SER A 49 -29.54 -0.67 1.45
CA SER A 49 -30.51 -1.58 2.04
C SER A 49 -29.89 -2.90 2.50
N ALA A 50 -28.58 -3.00 2.63
CA ALA A 50 -27.98 -4.06 3.44
C ALA A 50 -28.50 -3.82 4.85
N ALA A 51 -29.61 -4.47 5.18
CA ALA A 51 -30.12 -4.52 6.54
C ALA A 51 -28.99 -5.00 7.44
N PRO A 52 -28.94 -4.56 8.71
CA PRO A 52 -28.05 -5.14 9.68
C PRO A 52 -28.10 -6.66 9.53
N SER A 53 -26.95 -7.32 9.54
CA SER A 53 -26.89 -8.77 9.54
C SER A 53 -27.61 -9.32 10.79
N ASP A 54 -28.93 -9.50 10.72
CA ASP A 54 -29.75 -10.27 11.66
C ASP A 54 -29.45 -11.78 11.54
N GLY A 55 -28.47 -12.16 10.70
CA GLY A 55 -27.94 -13.51 10.57
C GLY A 55 -27.03 -13.88 11.75
N PRO A 56 -26.78 -15.19 11.95
CA PRO A 56 -25.81 -15.65 12.93
C PRO A 56 -24.41 -15.09 12.59
N THR A 57 -23.66 -14.68 13.60
CA THR A 57 -22.27 -14.25 13.43
C THR A 57 -21.41 -15.38 12.87
N ILE A 58 -20.47 -15.05 12.00
CA ILE A 58 -19.49 -15.96 11.40
C ILE A 58 -18.59 -16.50 12.51
N ILE A 59 -18.13 -15.63 13.40
CA ILE A 59 -17.38 -16.02 14.59
C ILE A 59 -18.36 -16.34 15.72
N PRO A 60 -18.24 -17.51 16.38
CA PRO A 60 -19.07 -17.85 17.52
C PRO A 60 -18.94 -16.83 18.67
N GLN A 61 -20.06 -16.29 19.14
CA GLN A 61 -20.09 -15.39 20.29
C GLN A 61 -19.94 -16.18 21.60
N THR A 62 -18.74 -16.15 22.17
CA THR A 62 -18.39 -16.71 23.48
C THR A 62 -18.06 -15.58 24.45
N SER A 63 -17.79 -15.88 25.73
CA SER A 63 -17.30 -14.87 26.68
C SER A 63 -15.96 -14.26 26.24
N GLU A 64 -15.14 -15.01 25.49
CA GLU A 64 -13.83 -14.54 25.05
C GLU A 64 -13.91 -13.66 23.81
N THR A 65 -14.83 -13.94 22.88
CA THR A 65 -14.96 -13.15 21.63
C THR A 65 -15.90 -11.96 21.80
N ALA A 66 -16.97 -12.08 22.58
CA ALA A 66 -18.00 -11.04 22.71
C ALA A 66 -17.47 -9.73 23.31
N LYS A 67 -16.39 -9.78 24.12
CA LYS A 67 -15.75 -8.58 24.69
C LYS A 67 -15.04 -7.71 23.66
N PHE A 68 -14.71 -8.28 22.50
CA PHE A 68 -14.04 -7.58 21.39
C PHE A 68 -15.02 -7.18 20.28
N ALA A 69 -16.29 -7.58 20.35
CA ALA A 69 -17.26 -7.31 19.29
C ALA A 69 -17.46 -5.80 19.09
N ILE A 70 -17.42 -5.35 17.83
CA ILE A 70 -17.67 -3.97 17.43
C ILE A 70 -19.12 -3.85 16.94
N ASN A 71 -19.81 -2.80 17.35
CA ASN A 71 -21.12 -2.49 16.76
C ASN A 71 -20.91 -1.86 15.37
N SER A 72 -21.03 -2.70 14.35
CA SER A 72 -20.73 -2.38 12.95
C SER A 72 -21.57 -1.24 12.34
N THR A 73 -22.69 -0.87 12.98
CA THR A 73 -23.58 0.21 12.54
C THR A 73 -23.43 1.51 13.35
N ALA A 74 -22.56 1.51 14.36
CA ALA A 74 -22.42 2.61 15.32
C ALA A 74 -21.00 3.19 15.37
N ILE A 75 -20.18 2.93 14.35
CA ILE A 75 -18.89 3.60 14.19
C ILE A 75 -19.16 5.07 13.83
N PRO A 76 -18.62 6.05 14.58
CA PRO A 76 -18.88 7.46 14.33
C PRO A 76 -18.57 7.88 12.89
N ASP A 77 -19.43 8.70 12.29
CA ASP A 77 -19.30 9.22 10.92
C ASP A 77 -19.27 8.17 9.78
N VAL A 78 -19.42 6.89 10.08
CA VAL A 78 -19.58 5.82 9.09
C VAL A 78 -21.08 5.54 8.92
N PRO A 79 -21.73 6.01 7.83
CA PRO A 79 -23.20 5.99 7.71
C PRO A 79 -23.76 4.66 7.21
N PHE A 80 -22.94 3.60 7.17
CA PHE A 80 -23.28 2.28 6.64
C PHE A 80 -22.76 1.18 7.56
N ASP A 81 -23.31 -0.03 7.43
CA ASP A 81 -22.87 -1.20 8.19
C ASP A 81 -21.55 -1.72 7.61
N ILE A 82 -20.48 -1.77 8.43
CA ILE A 82 -19.17 -2.29 7.99
C ILE A 82 -19.11 -3.83 7.97
N GLY A 83 -20.15 -4.50 8.48
CA GLY A 83 -20.18 -5.95 8.70
C GLY A 83 -19.58 -6.36 10.05
N GLU A 84 -19.68 -7.65 10.36
CA GLU A 84 -19.13 -8.22 11.59
C GLU A 84 -17.66 -7.86 11.76
N ALA A 85 -17.28 -7.32 12.92
CA ALA A 85 -15.91 -6.91 13.22
C ALA A 85 -15.62 -7.03 14.73
N TYR A 86 -14.34 -7.15 15.04
CA TYR A 86 -13.81 -7.23 16.39
C TYR A 86 -12.60 -6.33 16.52
N GLY A 87 -12.37 -5.77 17.71
CA GLY A 87 -11.16 -5.02 18.00
C GLY A 87 -10.89 -4.96 19.48
N GLY A 88 -9.64 -4.66 19.82
CA GLY A 88 -9.18 -4.51 21.20
C GLY A 88 -7.74 -4.95 21.39
N LEU A 89 -7.32 -4.97 22.66
CA LEU A 89 -5.97 -5.37 23.07
C LEU A 89 -5.91 -6.87 23.38
N LEU A 90 -4.84 -7.53 22.91
CA LEU A 90 -4.47 -8.88 23.32
C LEU A 90 -3.00 -8.93 23.73
N PRO A 91 -2.66 -9.68 24.79
CA PRO A 91 -1.30 -9.75 25.28
C PRO A 91 -0.38 -10.52 24.33
N ILE A 92 0.88 -10.10 24.26
CA ILE A 92 1.93 -10.80 23.51
C ILE A 92 2.46 -12.05 24.23
N SER A 93 2.05 -12.31 25.48
CA SER A 93 2.49 -13.48 26.26
C SER A 93 1.56 -13.75 27.45
N ASP A 94 1.72 -14.91 28.10
CA ASP A 94 1.01 -15.26 29.34
C ASP A 94 1.57 -14.57 30.60
N ALA A 95 2.60 -13.73 30.47
CA ALA A 95 3.22 -13.06 31.61
C ALA A 95 2.28 -12.01 32.24
N ALA A 96 2.40 -11.82 33.55
CA ALA A 96 1.71 -10.73 34.23
C ALA A 96 2.27 -9.38 33.76
N ASN A 97 1.40 -8.45 33.37
CA ASN A 97 1.75 -7.16 32.76
C ASN A 97 2.54 -7.33 31.44
N SER A 98 2.13 -8.30 30.62
CA SER A 98 2.60 -8.42 29.25
C SER A 98 2.13 -7.20 28.45
N SER A 99 3.00 -6.67 27.60
CA SER A 99 2.61 -5.72 26.55
C SER A 99 1.47 -6.30 25.70
N GLU A 100 0.65 -5.44 25.12
CA GLU A 100 -0.52 -5.85 24.36
C GLU A 100 -0.50 -5.20 22.98
N PHE A 101 -0.84 -5.98 21.96
CA PHE A 101 -1.09 -5.44 20.62
C PHE A 101 -2.56 -5.17 20.44
N TYR A 102 -2.87 -4.01 19.86
CA TYR A 102 -4.19 -3.70 19.38
C TYR A 102 -4.39 -4.36 18.01
N PHE A 103 -5.56 -4.97 17.83
CA PHE A 103 -5.97 -5.55 16.57
C PHE A 103 -7.34 -5.03 16.16
N PHE A 104 -7.58 -5.00 14.85
CA PHE A 104 -8.90 -4.95 14.25
C PHE A 104 -9.06 -6.19 13.37
N PHE A 105 -10.12 -6.96 13.56
CA PHE A 105 -10.36 -8.22 12.86
C PHE A 105 -11.73 -8.22 12.21
N GLN A 106 -11.79 -8.57 10.92
CA GLN A 106 -13.03 -8.74 10.19
C GLN A 106 -13.09 -10.12 9.51
N PRO A 107 -14.03 -10.99 9.91
CA PRO A 107 -14.28 -12.23 9.20
C PRO A 107 -14.94 -12.00 7.84
N SER A 108 -14.64 -12.87 6.89
CA SER A 108 -15.23 -12.84 5.55
C SER A 108 -16.45 -13.74 5.46
N ALA A 109 -17.50 -13.22 4.83
CA ALA A 109 -18.67 -14.01 4.45
C ALA A 109 -18.43 -14.88 3.20
N ASN A 110 -17.24 -14.78 2.57
CA ASN A 110 -16.90 -15.56 1.38
C ASN A 110 -16.75 -17.06 1.75
N PRO A 111 -17.50 -17.98 1.13
CA PRO A 111 -17.41 -19.41 1.43
C PRO A 111 -16.01 -20.01 1.15
N ASN A 112 -15.21 -19.39 0.28
CA ASN A 112 -13.84 -19.83 0.00
C ASN A 112 -12.84 -19.37 1.07
N ALA A 113 -13.21 -18.42 1.93
CA ALA A 113 -12.36 -17.91 3.00
C ALA A 113 -12.45 -18.74 4.29
N THR A 114 -13.27 -19.79 4.32
CA THR A 114 -13.64 -20.46 5.57
C THR A 114 -12.48 -21.15 6.29
N ASP A 115 -11.33 -21.37 5.66
CA ASP A 115 -10.16 -22.07 6.21
C ASP A 115 -8.85 -21.25 6.20
N GLU A 116 -8.94 -19.94 6.03
CA GLU A 116 -7.77 -19.05 5.86
C GLU A 116 -7.93 -17.71 6.60
N ILE A 117 -6.81 -17.05 6.87
CA ILE A 117 -6.76 -15.71 7.44
C ILE A 117 -5.52 -14.97 6.94
N LEU A 118 -5.68 -13.68 6.68
CA LEU A 118 -4.61 -12.77 6.31
C LEU A 118 -4.33 -11.79 7.45
N ILE A 119 -3.06 -11.65 7.79
CA ILE A 119 -2.53 -10.60 8.66
C ILE A 119 -2.07 -9.44 7.78
N TRP A 120 -2.44 -8.21 8.13
CA TRP A 120 -1.94 -6.98 7.52
C TRP A 120 -1.08 -6.17 8.51
N LEU A 121 0.10 -5.73 8.04
CA LEU A 121 1.08 -4.97 8.82
C LEU A 121 1.56 -3.72 8.06
N ASN A 122 1.30 -2.52 8.59
CA ASN A 122 1.99 -1.30 8.14
C ASN A 122 3.45 -1.27 8.67
N GLY A 123 4.26 -0.36 8.12
CA GLY A 123 5.69 -0.26 8.37
C GLY A 123 6.09 0.79 9.41
N GLY A 124 6.86 1.79 8.97
CA GLY A 124 7.43 2.86 9.78
C GLY A 124 8.95 2.75 9.94
N PRO A 125 9.48 2.01 10.95
CA PRO A 125 8.77 1.20 11.93
C PRO A 125 7.96 2.04 12.93
N GLY A 126 6.86 1.49 13.45
CA GLY A 126 6.00 2.18 14.42
C GLY A 126 4.73 2.78 13.83
N CYS A 127 4.44 2.55 12.55
CA CYS A 127 3.20 3.00 11.92
C CYS A 127 2.06 2.01 12.16
N SER A 128 0.89 2.55 12.44
CA SER A 128 -0.33 1.85 12.79
C SER A 128 -0.91 1.10 11.59
N SER A 129 -1.27 -0.17 11.79
CA SER A 129 -2.03 -0.92 10.79
C SER A 129 -3.49 -0.45 10.61
N LEU A 130 -3.94 0.53 11.39
CA LEU A 130 -5.21 1.21 11.17
C LEU A 130 -5.15 2.23 10.03
N GLU A 131 -3.95 2.65 9.62
CA GLU A 131 -3.72 3.33 8.34
C GLU A 131 -4.25 2.44 7.21
N GLY A 132 -3.75 1.21 7.09
CA GLY A 132 -4.20 0.29 6.05
C GLY A 132 -5.67 -0.11 6.15
N LEU A 133 -6.21 -0.17 7.36
CA LEU A 133 -7.65 -0.33 7.54
C LEU A 133 -8.45 0.84 6.95
N LEU A 134 -8.05 2.08 7.23
CA LEU A 134 -8.85 3.27 6.91
C LEU A 134 -8.55 3.85 5.53
N GLN A 135 -7.37 3.62 4.96
CA GLN A 135 -6.93 4.27 3.72
C GLN A 135 -6.52 3.30 2.62
N GLU A 136 -6.49 1.99 2.87
CA GLU A 136 -5.98 1.04 1.90
C GLU A 136 -6.97 -0.08 1.58
N ASN A 137 -7.09 -1.07 2.46
CA ASN A 137 -7.68 -2.37 2.14
C ASN A 137 -8.79 -2.82 3.11
N GLY A 138 -9.13 -1.99 4.09
CA GLY A 138 -10.21 -2.25 5.04
C GLY A 138 -11.63 -2.06 4.48
N PRO A 139 -12.66 -2.26 5.32
CA PRO A 139 -14.07 -2.24 4.90
C PRO A 139 -14.58 -0.90 4.39
N PHE A 140 -13.92 0.19 4.75
CA PHE A 140 -14.25 1.54 4.33
C PHE A 140 -12.98 2.37 4.19
N LEU A 141 -13.06 3.40 3.34
CA LEU A 141 -11.95 4.29 3.04
C LEU A 141 -12.27 5.71 3.47
N TRP A 142 -11.31 6.37 4.10
CA TRP A 142 -11.31 7.80 4.33
C TRP A 142 -9.99 8.40 3.83
N GLN A 143 -9.92 8.58 2.53
CA GLN A 143 -8.75 9.16 1.86
C GLN A 143 -8.55 10.63 2.25
N TYR A 144 -7.30 11.08 2.27
CA TYR A 144 -6.99 12.49 2.45
C TYR A 144 -7.74 13.37 1.44
N GLY A 145 -8.18 14.54 1.88
CA GLY A 145 -8.95 15.49 1.07
C GLY A 145 -10.42 15.11 0.83
N THR A 146 -10.88 13.94 1.26
CA THR A 146 -12.30 13.55 1.14
C THR A 146 -13.16 14.08 2.27
N PHE A 147 -14.46 14.21 2.02
CA PHE A 147 -15.39 14.82 2.96
C PHE A 147 -15.84 13.88 4.09
N ALA A 148 -15.98 12.59 3.79
CA ALA A 148 -16.57 11.58 4.67
C ALA A 148 -16.09 10.19 4.21
N PRO A 149 -16.12 9.18 5.08
CA PRO A 149 -15.72 7.82 4.72
C PRO A 149 -16.70 7.21 3.72
N VAL A 150 -16.19 6.31 2.89
CA VAL A 150 -16.95 5.63 1.82
C VAL A 150 -16.73 4.12 1.90
N GLU A 151 -17.74 3.33 1.53
CA GLU A 151 -17.59 1.87 1.53
C GLU A 151 -16.51 1.43 0.53
N ASN A 152 -15.64 0.51 0.96
CA ASN A 152 -14.61 -0.04 0.10
C ASN A 152 -15.12 -1.22 -0.75
N GLN A 153 -15.29 -1.01 -2.06
CA GLN A 153 -15.69 -2.06 -3.02
C GLN A 153 -14.59 -3.10 -3.24
N TYR A 154 -13.33 -2.71 -2.99
CA TYR A 154 -12.14 -3.57 -3.08
C TYR A 154 -11.61 -3.94 -1.69
N LYS A 155 -12.49 -3.94 -0.65
CA LYS A 155 -12.10 -4.43 0.67
C LYS A 155 -11.61 -5.86 0.58
N TRP A 156 -10.48 -6.15 1.20
CA TRP A 156 -9.86 -7.47 1.15
C TRP A 156 -10.71 -8.54 1.86
N THR A 157 -11.60 -8.11 2.75
CA THR A 157 -12.58 -8.97 3.42
C THR A 157 -13.64 -9.56 2.49
N ASN A 158 -13.73 -9.09 1.24
CA ASN A 158 -14.48 -9.77 0.18
C ASN A 158 -13.82 -11.10 -0.24
N LEU A 159 -12.49 -11.24 -0.09
CA LEU A 159 -11.72 -12.41 -0.52
C LEU A 159 -11.37 -13.36 0.63
N THR A 160 -10.99 -12.82 1.79
CA THR A 160 -10.46 -13.61 2.92
C THR A 160 -10.73 -12.95 4.27
N ASN A 161 -10.54 -13.66 5.38
CA ASN A 161 -10.59 -13.05 6.71
C ASN A 161 -9.36 -12.16 6.92
N VAL A 162 -9.50 -10.94 7.45
CA VAL A 162 -8.37 -10.01 7.57
C VAL A 162 -8.26 -9.48 9.00
N VAL A 163 -7.04 -9.49 9.53
CA VAL A 163 -6.69 -8.84 10.80
C VAL A 163 -5.57 -7.83 10.59
N TRP A 164 -5.84 -6.58 10.98
CA TRP A 164 -4.87 -5.48 11.04
C TRP A 164 -4.30 -5.42 12.45
N VAL A 165 -2.97 -5.47 12.58
CA VAL A 165 -2.31 -5.54 13.90
C VAL A 165 -1.36 -4.36 14.05
N GLU A 166 -1.58 -3.53 15.07
CA GLU A 166 -0.64 -2.47 15.43
C GLU A 166 0.54 -3.08 16.19
N GLN A 167 1.72 -3.09 15.57
CA GLN A 167 2.93 -3.67 16.12
C GLN A 167 4.15 -2.87 15.64
N PRO A 168 5.32 -2.94 16.30
CA PRO A 168 5.59 -3.55 17.60
C PRO A 168 4.90 -2.85 18.79
N ALA A 169 5.27 -3.24 20.01
CA ALA A 169 4.71 -2.65 21.23
C ALA A 169 4.99 -1.14 21.29
N GLY A 170 3.95 -0.33 21.53
CA GLY A 170 4.02 1.14 21.48
C GLY A 170 3.52 1.76 20.17
N THR A 171 3.24 0.97 19.13
CA THR A 171 2.61 1.44 17.88
C THR A 171 1.12 1.72 18.08
N GLY A 172 0.65 2.92 17.73
CA GLY A 172 -0.78 3.27 17.76
C GLY A 172 -1.43 3.07 19.13
N PHE A 173 -2.38 2.15 19.24
CA PHE A 173 -3.04 1.78 20.50
C PHE A 173 -2.32 0.67 21.29
N SER A 174 -1.30 0.02 20.73
CA SER A 174 -0.57 -1.07 21.37
C SER A 174 0.27 -0.57 22.55
N SER A 175 0.16 -1.25 23.69
CA SER A 175 0.90 -0.88 24.90
C SER A 175 2.31 -1.45 24.87
N SER A 176 3.32 -0.65 25.26
CA SER A 176 4.68 -1.17 25.44
C SER A 176 4.94 -1.69 26.84
N ASP A 177 4.31 -1.13 27.88
CA ASP A 177 4.57 -1.46 29.29
C ASP A 177 6.08 -1.48 29.67
N GLY A 178 6.90 -0.70 28.94
CA GLY A 178 8.36 -0.62 29.11
C GLY A 178 9.16 -1.72 28.39
N HIS A 179 8.49 -2.60 27.63
CA HIS A 179 9.11 -3.54 26.72
C HIS A 179 9.44 -2.85 25.39
N ASN A 180 10.74 -2.72 25.10
CA ASN A 180 11.23 -2.10 23.87
C ASN A 180 12.09 -3.12 23.12
N VAL A 181 11.62 -3.51 21.95
CA VAL A 181 12.35 -4.40 21.03
C VAL A 181 13.51 -3.67 20.34
N THR A 182 14.56 -4.42 20.03
CA THR A 182 15.79 -3.91 19.37
C THR A 182 16.25 -4.76 18.19
N SER A 183 15.45 -5.76 17.82
CA SER A 183 15.66 -6.60 16.63
C SER A 183 14.36 -7.19 16.13
N GLU A 184 14.28 -7.42 14.83
CA GLU A 184 13.21 -8.21 14.21
C GLU A 184 12.99 -9.61 14.79
N THR A 185 14.01 -10.23 15.40
CA THR A 185 13.81 -11.53 16.08
C THR A 185 12.99 -11.39 17.35
N GLU A 186 13.17 -10.29 18.09
CA GLU A 186 12.32 -9.95 19.25
C GLU A 186 10.91 -9.56 18.80
N VAL A 187 10.78 -8.76 17.74
CA VAL A 187 9.49 -8.43 17.11
C VAL A 187 8.72 -9.69 16.72
N ALA A 188 9.37 -10.63 16.02
CA ALA A 188 8.75 -11.88 15.62
C ALA A 188 8.33 -12.73 16.82
N ALA A 189 9.13 -12.80 17.89
CA ALA A 189 8.79 -13.54 19.10
C ALA A 189 7.54 -12.96 19.80
N ASP A 190 7.46 -11.63 19.93
CA ASP A 190 6.28 -10.95 20.49
C ASP A 190 5.04 -11.20 19.62
N PHE A 191 5.21 -11.11 18.30
CA PHE A 191 4.12 -11.34 17.35
C PHE A 191 3.58 -12.77 17.40
N LEU A 192 4.45 -13.78 17.51
CA LEU A 192 4.03 -15.18 17.66
C LEU A 192 3.20 -15.38 18.93
N GLY A 193 3.60 -14.77 20.04
CA GLY A 193 2.87 -14.85 21.30
C GLY A 193 1.49 -14.16 21.23
N PHE A 194 1.41 -12.97 20.62
CA PHE A 194 0.13 -12.33 20.30
C PHE A 194 -0.74 -13.21 19.39
N TRP A 195 -0.16 -13.74 18.31
CA TRP A 195 -0.87 -14.53 17.31
C TRP A 195 -1.48 -15.78 17.91
N LYS A 196 -0.75 -16.47 18.78
CA LYS A 196 -1.26 -17.62 19.52
C LYS A 196 -2.49 -17.26 20.36
N ASN A 197 -2.41 -16.17 21.13
CA ASN A 197 -3.52 -15.68 21.93
C ASN A 197 -4.73 -15.27 21.08
N PHE A 198 -4.48 -14.68 19.92
CA PHE A 198 -5.51 -14.34 18.94
C PHE A 198 -6.21 -15.60 18.40
N VAL A 199 -5.44 -16.60 17.95
CA VAL A 199 -5.96 -17.88 17.44
C VAL A 199 -6.80 -18.60 18.51
N ASP A 200 -6.32 -18.66 19.75
CA ASP A 200 -7.05 -19.25 20.87
C ASP A 200 -8.35 -18.51 21.18
N THR A 201 -8.31 -17.18 21.21
CA THR A 201 -9.47 -16.32 21.49
C THR A 201 -10.58 -16.51 20.47
N PHE A 202 -10.23 -16.55 19.18
CA PHE A 202 -11.19 -16.60 18.09
C PHE A 202 -11.47 -18.02 17.57
N GLY A 203 -10.82 -19.05 18.13
CA GLY A 203 -10.98 -20.44 17.71
C GLY A 203 -10.55 -20.67 16.26
N LEU A 204 -9.44 -20.05 15.85
CA LEU A 204 -8.93 -20.03 14.48
C LEU A 204 -7.78 -21.02 14.26
N HIS A 205 -7.77 -22.13 14.99
CA HIS A 205 -6.76 -23.16 14.84
C HIS A 205 -6.81 -23.80 13.44
N GLU A 206 -5.66 -24.27 12.98
CA GLU A 206 -5.46 -24.98 11.70
C GLU A 206 -5.78 -24.17 10.44
N ARG A 207 -5.96 -22.84 10.55
CA ARG A 207 -6.17 -21.94 9.40
C ARG A 207 -4.89 -21.79 8.59
N LYS A 208 -5.01 -21.72 7.27
CA LYS A 208 -3.92 -21.19 6.41
C LYS A 208 -3.69 -19.72 6.76
N VAL A 209 -2.45 -19.36 7.04
CA VAL A 209 -2.07 -17.99 7.42
C VAL A 209 -1.36 -17.33 6.24
N PHE A 210 -1.84 -16.15 5.87
CA PHE A 210 -1.20 -15.26 4.92
C PHE A 210 -0.69 -14.04 5.68
N ILE A 211 0.48 -13.53 5.31
CA ILE A 211 0.99 -12.28 5.88
C ILE A 211 1.22 -11.29 4.75
N ALA A 212 0.55 -10.16 4.83
CA ALA A 212 0.75 -9.03 3.94
C ALA A 212 1.20 -7.80 4.73
N GLY A 213 1.93 -6.90 4.08
CA GLY A 213 2.27 -5.62 4.68
C GLY A 213 2.97 -4.71 3.69
N GLU A 214 3.47 -3.58 4.17
CA GLU A 214 4.16 -2.62 3.32
C GLU A 214 5.32 -1.89 4.00
N SER A 215 6.17 -1.25 3.21
CA SER A 215 7.22 -0.37 3.70
C SER A 215 8.23 -1.12 4.57
N TYR A 216 8.46 -0.68 5.81
CA TYR A 216 9.29 -1.40 6.79
C TYR A 216 8.78 -2.82 7.11
N ALA A 217 7.54 -3.17 6.75
CA ALA A 217 7.08 -4.56 6.82
C ALA A 217 7.89 -5.50 5.89
N GLY A 218 8.73 -4.97 5.00
CA GLY A 218 9.79 -5.73 4.34
C GLY A 218 10.79 -6.38 5.30
N TYR A 219 10.88 -5.91 6.54
CA TYR A 219 11.55 -6.60 7.66
C TYR A 219 10.55 -7.44 8.46
N PHE A 220 9.43 -6.85 8.92
CA PHE A 220 8.47 -7.56 9.78
C PHE A 220 7.94 -8.86 9.17
N VAL A 221 7.45 -8.80 7.93
CA VAL A 221 6.77 -9.93 7.27
C VAL A 221 7.71 -11.11 7.10
N PRO A 222 8.93 -10.99 6.53
CA PRO A 222 9.83 -12.13 6.41
C PRO A 222 10.30 -12.69 7.75
N TYR A 223 10.55 -11.85 8.75
CA TYR A 223 11.00 -12.32 10.07
C TYR A 223 9.90 -13.06 10.83
N ILE A 224 8.67 -12.53 10.82
CA ILE A 224 7.50 -13.20 11.42
C ILE A 224 7.22 -14.52 10.66
N ALA A 225 7.26 -14.49 9.33
CA ALA A 225 7.06 -15.67 8.49
C ALA A 225 8.08 -16.78 8.79
N ASP A 226 9.37 -16.43 8.85
CA ASP A 226 10.44 -17.39 9.18
C ASP A 226 10.24 -17.98 10.59
N ALA A 227 9.89 -17.15 11.57
CA ALA A 227 9.58 -17.60 12.93
C ALA A 227 8.39 -18.58 12.97
N MET A 228 7.27 -18.24 12.31
CA MET A 228 6.10 -19.12 12.18
C MET A 228 6.46 -20.47 11.55
N LEU A 229 7.23 -20.42 10.46
CA LEU A 229 7.69 -21.61 9.76
C LEU A 229 8.63 -22.46 10.64
N ASN A 230 9.42 -21.85 11.53
CA ASN A 230 10.37 -22.54 12.40
C ASN A 230 9.73 -23.18 13.64
N GLU A 231 8.58 -22.68 14.11
CA GLU A 231 7.81 -23.31 15.19
C GLU A 231 7.34 -24.73 14.83
N ASN A 232 7.10 -25.00 13.54
CA ASN A 232 6.60 -26.28 13.04
C ASN A 232 5.31 -26.75 13.77
N ASP A 233 4.47 -25.79 14.13
CA ASP A 233 3.16 -26.00 14.74
C ASP A 233 2.06 -25.40 13.85
N THR A 234 1.57 -26.21 12.91
CA THR A 234 0.52 -25.81 11.97
C THR A 234 -0.86 -25.66 12.63
N CYS A 235 -1.00 -25.95 13.92
CA CYS A 235 -2.22 -25.61 14.66
C CYS A 235 -2.37 -24.09 14.79
N TYR A 236 -1.26 -23.36 14.94
CA TYR A 236 -1.24 -21.89 15.12
C TYR A 236 -0.59 -21.16 13.95
N TYR A 237 0.51 -21.71 13.40
CA TYR A 237 1.43 -21.00 12.52
C TYR A 237 1.52 -21.65 11.14
N ASN A 238 0.39 -22.06 10.57
CA ASN A 238 0.33 -22.68 9.25
C ASN A 238 0.45 -21.64 8.14
N LEU A 239 1.63 -21.02 8.05
CA LEU A 239 1.96 -20.04 7.01
C LEU A 239 1.87 -20.68 5.63
N ASP A 240 1.09 -20.05 4.75
CA ASP A 240 0.95 -20.45 3.35
C ASP A 240 1.79 -19.54 2.43
N SER A 241 1.49 -18.25 2.42
CA SER A 241 2.08 -17.29 1.47
C SER A 241 2.25 -15.90 2.07
N ILE A 242 3.18 -15.12 1.52
CA ILE A 242 3.43 -13.74 1.95
C ILE A 242 3.36 -12.74 0.79
N MET A 243 2.98 -11.50 1.08
CA MET A 243 2.99 -10.38 0.14
C MET A 243 3.53 -9.12 0.80
N ILE A 244 4.36 -8.34 0.12
CA ILE A 244 4.87 -7.10 0.67
C ILE A 244 4.86 -6.02 -0.41
N TYR A 245 4.27 -4.86 -0.09
CA TYR A 245 4.30 -3.69 -0.96
C TYR A 245 5.47 -2.77 -0.60
N ASP A 246 6.09 -2.25 -1.65
CA ASP A 246 7.12 -1.22 -1.61
C ASP A 246 8.09 -1.43 -0.44
N PRO A 247 8.75 -2.60 -0.33
CA PRO A 247 9.33 -3.07 0.93
C PRO A 247 10.75 -2.55 1.16
N SER A 248 11.08 -2.26 2.43
CA SER A 248 12.48 -2.17 2.86
C SER A 248 13.07 -3.57 2.99
N LEU A 249 14.10 -3.90 2.20
CA LEU A 249 14.66 -5.26 2.08
C LEU A 249 16.17 -5.33 2.30
N THR A 250 16.86 -4.22 2.11
CA THR A 250 18.34 -4.16 2.04
C THR A 250 18.84 -2.80 2.54
N TYR A 251 20.12 -2.49 2.29
CA TYR A 251 20.71 -1.21 2.67
C TYR A 251 19.95 -0.03 2.03
N GLY A 252 19.67 1.01 2.81
CA GLY A 252 18.96 2.22 2.34
C GLY A 252 19.61 2.84 1.09
N VAL A 253 20.95 2.93 1.05
CA VAL A 253 21.68 3.43 -0.13
C VAL A 253 21.29 2.71 -1.42
N LEU A 254 21.00 1.41 -1.38
CA LEU A 254 20.62 0.62 -2.55
C LEU A 254 19.16 0.88 -2.98
N GLN A 255 18.27 1.17 -2.03
CA GLN A 255 16.84 1.43 -2.28
C GLN A 255 16.50 2.90 -2.52
N GLU A 256 17.41 3.81 -2.17
CA GLU A 256 17.24 5.26 -2.22
C GLU A 256 18.34 5.91 -3.08
N ASP A 257 19.48 6.27 -2.47
CA ASP A 257 20.52 7.13 -3.08
C ASP A 257 21.01 6.64 -4.45
N LEU A 258 21.26 5.34 -4.57
CA LEU A 258 21.87 4.75 -5.77
C LEU A 258 20.97 4.85 -7.00
N VAL A 259 19.65 4.83 -6.81
CA VAL A 259 18.66 4.79 -7.90
C VAL A 259 17.89 6.11 -8.05
N ALA A 260 18.03 7.05 -7.11
CA ALA A 260 17.29 8.32 -7.09
C ALA A 260 17.52 9.20 -8.33
N ALA A 261 18.78 9.33 -8.79
CA ALA A 261 19.09 10.19 -9.94
C ALA A 261 18.43 9.71 -11.25
N ALA A 262 18.41 8.39 -11.47
CA ALA A 262 17.72 7.78 -12.59
C ALA A 262 16.21 7.98 -12.49
N PHE A 263 15.63 7.71 -11.32
CA PHE A 263 14.20 7.89 -11.06
C PHE A 263 13.71 9.31 -11.36
N VAL A 264 14.43 10.34 -10.87
CA VAL A 264 14.07 11.74 -11.14
C VAL A 264 14.24 12.10 -12.61
N THR A 265 15.22 11.53 -13.30
CA THR A 265 15.42 11.78 -14.72
C THR A 265 14.26 11.25 -15.56
N GLU A 266 13.76 10.05 -15.23
CA GLU A 266 12.59 9.46 -15.87
C GLU A 266 11.31 10.23 -15.55
N ASN A 267 11.20 10.74 -14.32
CA ASN A 267 10.03 11.47 -13.82
C ASN A 267 10.22 12.99 -13.77
N PHE A 268 11.05 13.57 -14.64
CA PHE A 268 11.51 14.97 -14.49
C PHE A 268 10.38 16.00 -14.33
N ASN A 269 9.22 15.76 -14.95
CA ASN A 269 8.05 16.63 -14.88
C ASN A 269 7.38 16.66 -13.50
N ALA A 270 7.50 15.58 -12.71
CA ALA A 270 6.98 15.52 -11.34
C ALA A 270 7.84 16.35 -10.37
N PHE A 271 9.15 16.39 -10.60
CA PHE A 271 10.11 17.07 -9.71
C PHE A 271 10.33 18.54 -10.10
N ASN A 272 10.33 18.86 -11.39
CA ASN A 272 10.52 20.23 -11.91
C ASN A 272 11.79 20.93 -11.37
N LEU A 273 12.86 20.14 -11.16
CA LEU A 273 14.17 20.63 -10.72
C LEU A 273 14.93 21.28 -11.89
N ASN A 274 15.69 22.35 -11.62
CA ASN A 274 16.38 23.09 -12.67
C ASN A 274 17.60 22.35 -13.24
N ASP A 275 17.95 22.65 -14.49
CA ASP A 275 19.05 22.00 -15.23
C ASP A 275 20.40 22.03 -14.50
N THR A 276 20.71 23.11 -13.79
CA THR A 276 22.00 23.24 -13.07
C THR A 276 22.05 22.28 -11.89
N PHE A 277 20.96 22.18 -11.13
CA PHE A 277 20.83 21.23 -10.02
C PHE A 277 20.88 19.79 -10.55
N MET A 278 20.08 19.47 -11.58
CA MET A 278 20.08 18.13 -12.17
C MET A 278 21.44 17.73 -12.74
N THR A 279 22.17 18.66 -13.38
CA THR A 279 23.54 18.40 -13.84
C THR A 279 24.48 18.08 -12.65
N SER A 280 24.30 18.76 -11.52
CA SER A 280 25.07 18.47 -10.30
C SER A 280 24.75 17.08 -9.74
N ILE A 281 23.46 16.72 -9.66
CA ILE A 281 23.00 15.41 -9.20
C ILE A 281 23.56 14.29 -10.07
N LEU A 282 23.44 14.39 -11.39
CA LEU A 282 23.95 13.39 -12.32
C LEU A 282 25.47 13.22 -12.23
N ASN A 283 26.22 14.33 -12.13
CA ASN A 283 27.68 14.25 -11.96
C ASN A 283 28.08 13.60 -10.62
N ARG A 284 27.34 13.88 -9.54
CA ARG A 284 27.60 13.27 -8.24
C ARG A 284 27.26 11.79 -8.26
N SER A 285 26.13 11.39 -8.83
CA SER A 285 25.73 9.99 -9.02
C SER A 285 26.81 9.18 -9.74
N ALA A 286 27.33 9.71 -10.86
CA ALA A 286 28.44 9.11 -11.59
C ALA A 286 29.73 9.02 -10.74
N ASN A 287 30.10 10.09 -10.03
CA ASN A 287 31.31 10.12 -9.19
C ASN A 287 31.23 9.17 -7.98
N CYS A 288 30.03 8.97 -7.44
CA CYS A 288 29.74 8.02 -6.37
C CYS A 288 29.75 6.56 -6.87
N GLY A 289 29.79 6.34 -8.19
CA GLY A 289 29.74 5.01 -8.78
C GLY A 289 28.34 4.40 -8.79
N TYR A 290 27.29 5.19 -8.49
CA TYR A 290 25.90 4.72 -8.52
C TYR A 290 25.46 4.37 -9.92
N ASP A 291 25.77 5.21 -10.90
CA ASP A 291 25.44 4.96 -12.31
C ASP A 291 26.12 3.68 -12.81
N ASP A 292 27.41 3.50 -12.53
CA ASP A 292 28.15 2.30 -12.92
C ASP A 292 27.57 1.05 -12.26
N PHE A 293 27.19 1.13 -10.98
CA PHE A 293 26.58 0.01 -10.25
C PHE A 293 25.21 -0.35 -10.85
N ALA A 294 24.31 0.63 -11.00
CA ALA A 294 22.99 0.42 -11.57
C ALA A 294 23.08 -0.14 -12.99
N ASN A 295 23.89 0.46 -13.87
CA ASN A 295 24.07 -0.01 -15.25
C ASN A 295 24.69 -1.41 -15.33
N THR A 296 25.50 -1.81 -14.36
CA THR A 296 26.11 -3.15 -14.35
C THR A 296 25.12 -4.23 -13.92
N TYR A 297 24.19 -3.92 -13.01
CA TYR A 297 23.35 -4.93 -12.35
C TYR A 297 21.86 -4.84 -12.67
N LEU A 298 21.42 -3.79 -13.36
CA LEU A 298 20.04 -3.63 -13.87
C LEU A 298 19.95 -3.66 -15.40
N ASP A 299 21.06 -3.62 -16.14
CA ASP A 299 21.02 -3.82 -17.59
C ASP A 299 20.50 -5.23 -17.93
N ASP A 300 19.77 -5.36 -19.03
CA ASP A 300 19.18 -6.64 -19.45
C ASP A 300 20.22 -7.77 -19.57
N SER A 301 21.46 -7.44 -19.95
CA SER A 301 22.56 -8.41 -20.07
C SER A 301 23.12 -8.90 -18.74
N ALA A 302 22.72 -8.27 -17.62
CA ALA A 302 23.07 -8.68 -16.27
C ALA A 302 22.20 -9.83 -15.74
N PHE A 303 21.17 -10.26 -16.48
CA PHE A 303 20.26 -11.33 -16.09
C PHE A 303 20.59 -12.63 -16.86
N PRO A 304 20.74 -13.78 -16.17
CA PRO A 304 20.85 -13.94 -14.71
C PRO A 304 22.15 -13.34 -14.14
N PRO A 305 22.17 -12.93 -12.84
CA PRO A 305 23.38 -12.47 -12.18
C PRO A 305 24.52 -13.49 -12.22
N ASN A 306 25.75 -13.00 -12.40
CA ASN A 306 26.96 -13.81 -12.42
C ASN A 306 27.70 -13.76 -11.08
N GLY A 307 27.00 -14.08 -9.99
CA GLY A 307 27.53 -14.09 -8.62
C GLY A 307 27.04 -12.92 -7.77
N THR A 308 27.32 -13.01 -6.47
CA THR A 308 26.96 -12.01 -5.46
C THR A 308 27.37 -10.61 -5.88
N LEU A 309 26.41 -9.69 -5.79
CA LEU A 309 26.67 -8.28 -6.05
C LEU A 309 27.68 -7.78 -5.01
N PRO A 310 28.64 -6.93 -5.40
CA PRO A 310 29.54 -6.31 -4.46
C PRO A 310 28.77 -5.41 -3.50
N THR A 311 29.40 -5.08 -2.38
CA THR A 311 28.87 -4.06 -1.47
C THR A 311 28.62 -2.76 -2.25
N PRO A 312 27.43 -2.13 -2.12
CA PRO A 312 27.15 -0.87 -2.80
C PRO A 312 28.17 0.21 -2.44
N PRO A 313 28.52 1.10 -3.37
CA PRO A 313 29.34 2.26 -3.05
C PRO A 313 28.66 3.11 -1.96
N ASN A 314 29.45 3.73 -1.09
CA ASN A 314 28.97 4.55 0.03
C ASN A 314 27.93 3.85 0.94
N PHE A 315 27.94 2.50 1.06
CA PHE A 315 26.96 1.79 1.89
C PHE A 315 26.97 2.19 3.38
N ASP A 316 28.11 2.69 3.87
CA ASP A 316 28.30 3.17 5.24
C ASP A 316 27.97 4.67 5.42
N ASN A 317 27.49 5.30 4.35
CA ASN A 317 27.14 6.73 4.28
C ASN A 317 28.30 7.65 4.73
N SER A 318 29.54 7.27 4.41
CA SER A 318 30.74 8.00 4.80
C SER A 318 31.04 9.23 3.92
N ASP A 319 30.54 9.26 2.68
CA ASP A 319 30.66 10.38 1.76
C ASP A 319 29.33 11.17 1.66
N PRO A 320 29.26 12.38 2.24
CA PRO A 320 28.06 13.21 2.17
C PRO A 320 27.75 13.70 0.75
N GLU A 321 28.73 13.75 -0.17
CA GLU A 321 28.46 14.09 -1.57
C GLU A 321 27.64 13.01 -2.29
N CYS A 322 27.54 11.82 -1.71
CA CYS A 322 26.73 10.73 -2.25
C CYS A 322 25.33 10.63 -1.62
N ASN A 323 24.95 11.57 -0.76
CA ASN A 323 23.60 11.66 -0.21
C ASN A 323 22.62 12.32 -1.21
N ILE A 324 22.39 11.63 -2.32
CA ILE A 324 21.68 12.16 -3.49
C ILE A 324 20.18 12.22 -3.25
N TRP A 325 19.62 11.19 -2.61
CA TRP A 325 18.19 11.11 -2.38
C TRP A 325 17.71 12.27 -1.51
N ASN A 326 18.39 12.52 -0.38
CA ASN A 326 18.03 13.62 0.53
C ASN A 326 18.17 14.99 -0.14
N ASP A 327 19.20 15.19 -0.95
CA ASP A 327 19.39 16.47 -1.65
C ASP A 327 18.28 16.74 -2.67
N ILE A 328 17.85 15.71 -3.39
CA ILE A 328 16.70 15.77 -4.29
C ILE A 328 15.43 16.08 -3.50
N PHE A 329 15.15 15.32 -2.43
CA PHE A 329 13.95 15.49 -1.61
C PHE A 329 13.86 16.91 -1.01
N ASN A 330 14.97 17.41 -0.47
CA ASN A 330 15.07 18.78 0.04
C ASN A 330 14.83 19.82 -1.05
N ALA A 331 15.41 19.63 -2.24
CA ALA A 331 15.27 20.58 -3.34
C ALA A 331 13.83 20.61 -3.90
N VAL A 332 13.19 19.46 -4.10
CA VAL A 332 11.83 19.39 -4.62
C VAL A 332 10.82 19.94 -3.61
N SER A 333 11.03 19.73 -2.31
CA SER A 333 10.19 20.29 -1.24
C SER A 333 10.16 21.83 -1.22
N LEU A 334 11.21 22.48 -1.72
CA LEU A 334 11.24 23.95 -1.88
C LEU A 334 10.43 24.44 -3.09
N ILE A 335 10.31 23.62 -4.13
CA ILE A 335 9.60 23.93 -5.38
C ILE A 335 8.12 23.59 -5.25
N ASN A 336 7.84 22.42 -4.67
CA ASN A 336 6.53 21.91 -4.35
C ASN A 336 6.46 21.63 -2.85
N PRO A 337 5.96 22.58 -2.04
CA PRO A 337 5.78 22.38 -0.59
C PRO A 337 4.74 21.32 -0.22
N ALA A 338 3.99 20.80 -1.20
CA ALA A 338 3.06 19.69 -1.06
C ALA A 338 3.63 18.38 -1.64
N PHE A 339 4.93 18.34 -1.97
CA PHE A 339 5.55 17.15 -2.53
C PHE A 339 5.38 15.98 -1.58
N ASP A 340 4.97 14.86 -2.15
CA ASP A 340 4.73 13.63 -1.43
C ASP A 340 5.70 12.55 -1.94
N ILE A 341 6.63 12.14 -1.08
CA ILE A 341 7.59 11.06 -1.35
C ILE A 341 6.89 9.73 -1.62
N TYR A 342 5.68 9.55 -1.10
CA TYR A 342 4.92 8.32 -1.28
C TYR A 342 4.15 8.32 -2.62
N GLN A 343 3.98 9.49 -3.26
CA GLN A 343 3.28 9.66 -4.53
C GLN A 343 3.70 10.96 -5.23
N ILE A 344 4.65 10.88 -6.16
CA ILE A 344 5.35 12.07 -6.71
C ILE A 344 4.48 13.07 -7.49
N PHE A 345 3.24 12.73 -7.85
CA PHE A 345 2.33 13.65 -8.55
C PHE A 345 1.46 14.53 -7.63
N THR A 346 1.63 14.44 -6.31
CA THR A 346 0.90 15.30 -5.37
C THR A 346 1.27 16.77 -5.56
N THR A 347 0.26 17.64 -5.64
CA THR A 347 0.44 19.09 -5.86
C THR A 347 -0.39 19.93 -4.88
N PRO A 348 -0.02 21.20 -4.63
CA PRO A 348 -0.73 22.04 -3.69
C PRO A 348 -2.16 22.40 -4.17
N PRO A 349 -3.09 22.73 -3.25
CA PRO A 349 -2.90 22.85 -1.79
C PRO A 349 -2.78 21.49 -1.09
N ASN A 350 -2.12 21.46 0.07
CA ASN A 350 -2.04 20.27 0.91
C ASN A 350 -3.45 19.80 1.25
N LEU A 351 -3.74 18.55 0.92
CA LEU A 351 -4.98 17.90 1.32
C LEU A 351 -4.92 17.62 2.81
N TRP A 352 -6.02 17.84 3.53
CA TRP A 352 -6.10 17.46 4.93
C TRP A 352 -6.28 15.96 5.04
N ASP A 353 -5.85 15.39 6.15
CA ASP A 353 -5.99 13.98 6.42
C ASP A 353 -6.59 13.75 7.80
N VAL A 354 -7.41 12.72 7.90
CA VAL A 354 -8.13 12.35 9.12
C VAL A 354 -7.24 11.58 10.09
N LEU A 355 -6.12 11.01 9.61
CA LEU A 355 -5.08 10.40 10.43
C LEU A 355 -4.03 11.42 10.88
N GLY A 356 -3.93 12.55 10.16
CA GLY A 356 -3.12 13.71 10.52
C GLY A 356 -1.81 13.82 9.75
N PHE A 357 -1.56 12.92 8.80
CA PHE A 357 -0.30 12.76 8.07
C PHE A 357 -0.57 12.57 6.56
N PRO A 358 -0.97 13.63 5.83
CA PRO A 358 -1.12 13.53 4.39
C PRO A 358 0.25 13.51 3.69
N GLY A 359 0.70 12.32 3.33
CA GLY A 359 1.93 12.15 2.55
C GLY A 359 3.18 12.42 3.37
N SER A 360 4.03 13.37 2.97
CA SER A 360 5.36 13.57 3.59
C SER A 360 5.39 14.48 4.83
N PHE A 361 4.25 14.86 5.39
CA PHE A 361 4.19 15.82 6.48
C PHE A 361 2.92 15.67 7.31
N ASN A 362 2.99 16.09 8.58
CA ASN A 362 1.82 16.24 9.43
C ASN A 362 0.99 17.46 9.02
N TYR A 363 -0.32 17.29 8.82
CA TYR A 363 -1.24 18.40 8.61
C TYR A 363 -2.66 18.07 9.06
N LEU A 364 -3.12 18.81 10.07
CA LEU A 364 -4.49 18.79 10.57
C LEU A 364 -5.05 20.23 10.57
N PRO A 365 -6.20 20.49 9.93
CA PRO A 365 -6.78 21.83 9.87
C PRO A 365 -7.30 22.27 11.25
N ALA A 366 -7.29 23.58 11.51
CA ALA A 366 -7.70 24.13 12.79
C ALA A 366 -9.15 23.74 13.14
N GLY A 367 -9.33 23.08 14.28
CA GLY A 367 -10.63 22.60 14.77
C GLY A 367 -11.01 21.20 14.29
N ALA A 368 -10.16 20.53 13.52
CA ALA A 368 -10.24 19.08 13.33
C ALA A 368 -9.42 18.36 14.41
N ASP A 369 -9.83 17.13 14.72
CA ASP A 369 -9.13 16.18 15.56
C ASP A 369 -8.79 14.96 14.70
N ILE A 370 -7.67 14.30 14.98
CA ILE A 370 -7.37 12.98 14.40
C ILE A 370 -8.52 12.03 14.73
N TYR A 371 -9.01 11.28 13.75
CA TYR A 371 -10.21 10.45 13.90
C TYR A 371 -10.10 9.48 15.08
N PHE A 372 -8.98 8.77 15.15
CA PHE A 372 -8.68 7.82 16.23
C PHE A 372 -8.35 8.47 17.57
N ASN A 373 -8.17 9.80 17.65
CA ASN A 373 -8.06 10.52 18.92
C ASN A 373 -9.41 10.86 19.56
N ARG A 374 -10.52 10.64 18.86
CA ARG A 374 -11.84 10.90 19.45
C ARG A 374 -12.25 9.76 20.36
N THR A 375 -12.68 10.11 21.58
CA THR A 375 -13.11 9.14 22.59
C THR A 375 -14.31 8.29 22.13
N ASP A 376 -15.24 8.84 21.35
CA ASP A 376 -16.38 8.08 20.82
C ASP A 376 -15.94 7.03 19.78
N VAL A 377 -14.93 7.35 18.96
CA VAL A 377 -14.32 6.43 18.01
C VAL A 377 -13.57 5.32 18.75
N GLN A 378 -12.71 5.67 19.72
CA GLN A 378 -11.96 4.70 20.50
C GLN A 378 -12.88 3.70 21.22
N GLN A 379 -13.96 4.20 21.85
CA GLN A 379 -14.96 3.35 22.47
C GLN A 379 -15.69 2.45 21.47
N ALA A 380 -16.00 2.96 20.28
CA ALA A 380 -16.72 2.19 19.26
C ALA A 380 -15.91 1.00 18.73
N ILE A 381 -14.59 1.10 18.70
CA ILE A 381 -13.68 0.05 18.22
C ILE A 381 -13.02 -0.75 19.35
N ASN A 382 -13.42 -0.52 20.61
CA ASN A 382 -12.82 -1.11 21.81
C ASN A 382 -11.31 -0.80 21.98
N ALA A 383 -10.86 0.33 21.44
CA ALA A 383 -9.50 0.84 21.66
C ALA A 383 -9.36 1.48 23.05
N PRO A 384 -8.14 1.47 23.63
CA PRO A 384 -7.85 2.21 24.84
C PRO A 384 -8.05 3.72 24.65
N ILE A 385 -8.44 4.42 25.73
CA ILE A 385 -8.57 5.88 25.71
C ILE A 385 -7.20 6.52 25.92
N GLN A 386 -6.55 6.89 24.83
CA GLN A 386 -5.21 7.48 24.82
C GLN A 386 -5.02 8.41 23.61
N GLU A 387 -3.86 9.04 23.53
CA GLU A 387 -3.43 9.72 22.30
C GLU A 387 -2.96 8.65 21.29
N TRP A 388 -3.41 8.79 20.06
CA TRP A 388 -3.06 7.98 18.90
C TRP A 388 -2.39 8.89 17.88
N GLU A 389 -1.29 8.41 17.32
CA GLU A 389 -0.62 8.97 16.16
C GLU A 389 -0.42 7.85 15.14
N GLU A 390 -0.45 8.20 13.85
CA GLU A 390 -0.31 7.20 12.80
C GLU A 390 1.03 6.47 12.88
N CYS A 391 2.13 7.21 13.03
CA CYS A 391 3.47 6.65 13.23
C CYS A 391 4.04 7.09 14.57
N ALA A 392 4.16 6.12 15.48
CA ALA A 392 4.60 6.33 16.84
C ALA A 392 6.11 6.60 16.93
N ASN A 393 6.48 7.65 17.67
CA ASN A 393 7.89 7.90 17.97
C ASN A 393 8.44 6.92 19.02
N GLY A 394 9.70 6.52 18.88
CA GLY A 394 10.38 5.73 19.90
C GLY A 394 10.15 4.21 19.82
N VAL A 395 9.40 3.74 18.82
CA VAL A 395 9.24 2.31 18.51
C VAL A 395 10.43 1.85 17.67
N LEU A 396 11.05 0.72 18.05
CA LEU A 396 12.18 0.10 17.34
C LEU A 396 13.26 1.12 16.89
N THR A 397 13.65 2.04 17.78
CA THR A 397 14.62 3.11 17.45
C THR A 397 15.99 2.60 17.03
N THR A 398 16.28 1.36 17.39
CA THR A 398 17.48 0.62 16.98
C THR A 398 17.01 -0.73 16.49
N ASP A 399 17.26 -1.05 15.23
CA ASP A 399 17.14 -2.39 14.71
C ASP A 399 18.54 -2.96 14.43
N SER A 400 18.88 -4.04 15.13
CA SER A 400 20.15 -4.75 14.99
C SER A 400 20.09 -5.94 14.02
N SER A 401 18.93 -6.15 13.38
CA SER A 401 18.72 -7.25 12.46
C SER A 401 19.43 -7.03 11.12
N PRO A 402 19.97 -8.11 10.51
CA PRO A 402 20.40 -8.05 9.11
C PRO A 402 19.19 -7.82 8.18
N PRO A 403 19.37 -7.13 7.04
CA PRO A 403 18.28 -6.93 6.10
C PRO A 403 17.65 -8.24 5.63
N SER A 404 16.32 -8.28 5.49
CA SER A 404 15.56 -9.50 5.23
C SER A 404 15.99 -10.22 3.94
N ALA A 405 16.27 -9.50 2.86
CA ALA A 405 16.77 -10.07 1.61
C ALA A 405 18.16 -10.70 1.74
N LEU A 406 18.94 -10.29 2.74
CA LEU A 406 20.28 -10.83 3.03
C LEU A 406 20.26 -11.89 4.14
N SER A 407 19.09 -12.20 4.69
CA SER A 407 18.93 -13.09 5.84
C SER A 407 17.79 -14.10 5.64
N VAL A 408 16.59 -13.78 6.10
CA VAL A 408 15.47 -14.72 6.27
C VAL A 408 14.58 -14.87 5.03
N LEU A 409 14.45 -13.82 4.20
CA LEU A 409 13.53 -13.81 3.07
C LEU A 409 13.81 -14.93 2.04
N PRO A 410 15.08 -15.24 1.65
CA PRO A 410 15.34 -16.38 0.78
C PRO A 410 14.80 -17.71 1.33
N SER A 411 14.93 -17.95 2.65
CA SER A 411 14.40 -19.17 3.26
C SER A 411 12.88 -19.20 3.27
N VAL A 412 12.23 -18.05 3.49
CA VAL A 412 10.77 -17.92 3.41
C VAL A 412 10.28 -18.21 2.00
N ILE A 413 10.93 -17.66 0.96
CA ILE A 413 10.59 -17.92 -0.46
C ILE A 413 10.68 -19.42 -0.79
N GLU A 414 11.67 -20.12 -0.23
CA GLU A 414 11.86 -21.57 -0.46
C GLU A 414 10.77 -22.44 0.20
N ARG A 415 10.05 -21.91 1.18
CA ARG A 415 9.13 -22.68 2.04
C ARG A 415 7.67 -22.27 1.90
N ALA A 416 7.40 -21.01 1.57
CA ALA A 416 6.06 -20.51 1.26
C ALA A 416 5.58 -21.00 -0.11
N GLN A 417 4.25 -21.05 -0.31
CA GLN A 417 3.66 -21.40 -1.60
C GLN A 417 3.81 -20.26 -2.61
N ARG A 418 3.57 -19.02 -2.19
CA ARG A 418 3.77 -17.81 -2.99
C ARG A 418 4.43 -16.72 -2.13
N THR A 419 5.43 -16.05 -2.68
CA THR A 419 5.95 -14.78 -2.16
C THR A 419 5.73 -13.71 -3.23
N VAL A 420 5.06 -12.61 -2.87
CA VAL A 420 4.77 -11.52 -3.79
C VAL A 420 5.43 -10.24 -3.27
N ILE A 421 6.21 -9.58 -4.11
CA ILE A 421 6.70 -8.22 -3.87
C ILE A 421 6.01 -7.32 -4.89
N GLY A 422 5.10 -6.47 -4.42
CA GLY A 422 4.47 -5.44 -5.23
C GLY A 422 5.19 -4.11 -5.08
N HIS A 423 5.23 -3.29 -6.12
CA HIS A 423 5.88 -1.99 -6.07
C HIS A 423 5.16 -0.93 -6.89
N GLY A 424 4.75 0.18 -6.27
CA GLY A 424 4.28 1.36 -6.98
C GLY A 424 5.42 2.07 -7.73
N LEU A 425 5.22 2.39 -9.00
CA LEU A 425 6.25 3.07 -9.80
C LEU A 425 6.37 4.58 -9.52
N LEU A 426 5.48 5.13 -8.70
CA LEU A 426 5.49 6.52 -8.27
C LEU A 426 5.93 6.69 -6.81
N ASP A 427 6.39 5.62 -6.18
CA ASP A 427 7.05 5.67 -4.88
C ASP A 427 8.47 6.21 -5.02
N PHE A 428 8.78 7.27 -4.27
CA PHE A 428 10.11 7.83 -4.20
C PHE A 428 10.81 7.55 -2.86
N ILE A 429 10.11 7.14 -1.80
CA ILE A 429 10.78 6.75 -0.55
C ILE A 429 11.51 5.43 -0.71
N LEU A 430 10.89 4.46 -1.40
CA LEU A 430 11.52 3.21 -1.78
C LEU A 430 11.34 3.04 -3.28
N ILE A 431 12.44 2.84 -4.00
CA ILE A 431 12.40 2.88 -5.47
C ILE A 431 12.47 1.45 -6.01
N ALA A 432 11.56 1.11 -6.93
CA ALA A 432 11.41 -0.24 -7.50
C ALA A 432 12.71 -0.85 -8.02
N ASN A 433 13.56 -0.05 -8.65
CA ASN A 433 14.88 -0.49 -9.13
C ASN A 433 15.81 -0.94 -8.01
N GLY A 434 15.72 -0.30 -6.83
CA GLY A 434 16.49 -0.70 -5.65
C GLY A 434 15.99 -2.02 -5.05
N THR A 435 14.66 -2.22 -5.03
CA THR A 435 14.05 -3.51 -4.68
C THR A 435 14.49 -4.62 -5.65
N LEU A 436 14.53 -4.34 -6.95
CA LEU A 436 15.04 -5.27 -7.95
C LEU A 436 16.52 -5.60 -7.75
N LEU A 437 17.37 -4.62 -7.41
CA LEU A 437 18.77 -4.87 -7.03
C LEU A 437 18.90 -5.77 -5.80
N ALA A 438 18.01 -5.59 -4.80
CA ALA A 438 17.95 -6.48 -3.64
C ALA A 438 17.66 -7.93 -4.09
N ILE A 439 16.65 -8.12 -4.96
CA ILE A 439 16.28 -9.42 -5.52
C ILE A 439 17.43 -10.04 -6.31
N GLN A 440 18.12 -9.27 -7.15
CA GLN A 440 19.26 -9.77 -7.92
C GLN A 440 20.43 -10.23 -7.05
N ASN A 441 20.53 -9.73 -5.82
CA ASN A 441 21.54 -10.19 -4.87
C ASN A 441 21.11 -11.47 -4.11
N MET A 442 19.80 -11.75 -4.00
CA MET A 442 19.29 -12.93 -3.30
C MET A 442 19.61 -14.22 -4.05
N THR A 443 19.92 -15.28 -3.31
CA THR A 443 19.98 -16.66 -3.82
C THR A 443 18.90 -17.48 -3.15
N TRP A 444 17.99 -18.07 -3.95
CA TRP A 444 16.91 -18.92 -3.46
C TRP A 444 16.66 -20.06 -4.45
N ASN A 445 16.22 -21.21 -3.94
CA ASN A 445 15.89 -22.39 -4.74
C ASN A 445 17.01 -22.78 -5.73
N GLY A 446 18.27 -22.59 -5.32
CA GLY A 446 19.47 -23.02 -6.06
C GLY A 446 19.99 -22.07 -7.14
N ALA A 447 19.42 -20.88 -7.31
CA ALA A 447 19.93 -19.87 -8.25
C ALA A 447 19.80 -18.45 -7.70
N GLN A 448 20.64 -17.55 -8.20
CA GLN A 448 20.70 -16.15 -7.80
C GLN A 448 19.91 -15.26 -8.73
N GLY A 449 19.13 -14.33 -8.17
CA GLY A 449 18.34 -13.34 -8.90
C GLY A 449 17.36 -13.93 -9.91
N PHE A 450 16.62 -13.08 -10.59
CA PHE A 450 15.83 -13.51 -11.74
C PHE A 450 16.71 -13.81 -12.94
N SER A 451 16.28 -14.79 -13.72
CA SER A 451 16.92 -15.19 -14.97
C SER A 451 16.52 -14.31 -16.15
N GLN A 452 15.37 -13.64 -16.06
CA GLN A 452 14.87 -12.73 -17.09
C GLN A 452 14.94 -11.28 -16.62
N PRO A 453 15.31 -10.35 -17.52
CA PRO A 453 15.32 -8.93 -17.22
C PRO A 453 13.91 -8.31 -17.26
N PRO A 454 13.72 -7.12 -16.66
CA PRO A 454 12.44 -6.39 -16.67
C PRO A 454 11.85 -6.18 -18.06
N SER A 455 12.67 -6.01 -19.09
CA SER A 455 12.22 -5.85 -20.48
C SER A 455 11.48 -7.08 -21.05
N GLN A 456 11.55 -8.21 -20.36
CA GLN A 456 10.86 -9.46 -20.70
C GLN A 456 9.77 -9.83 -19.68
N PHE A 457 9.48 -8.98 -18.70
CA PHE A 457 8.37 -9.22 -17.77
C PHE A 457 7.04 -9.21 -18.52
N GLU A 458 6.09 -9.97 -18.00
CA GLU A 458 4.76 -10.09 -18.58
C GLU A 458 3.89 -8.89 -18.16
N ASP A 459 2.85 -8.60 -18.93
CA ASP A 459 1.87 -7.57 -18.56
C ASP A 459 1.08 -8.02 -17.32
N PHE A 460 1.01 -7.17 -16.30
CA PHE A 460 0.09 -7.33 -15.19
C PHE A 460 -1.29 -6.79 -15.59
N TYR A 461 -2.32 -7.64 -15.53
CA TYR A 461 -3.67 -7.31 -15.97
C TYR A 461 -4.66 -7.19 -14.81
N VAL A 462 -5.31 -6.03 -14.73
CA VAL A 462 -6.44 -5.76 -13.83
C VAL A 462 -7.74 -5.81 -14.63
N PRO A 463 -8.74 -6.61 -14.20
CA PRO A 463 -10.00 -6.74 -14.90
C PRO A 463 -10.72 -5.41 -15.07
N TYR A 464 -11.26 -5.15 -16.27
CA TYR A 464 -12.28 -4.12 -16.43
C TYR A 464 -13.48 -4.47 -15.57
N HIS A 465 -14.03 -3.45 -14.93
CA HIS A 465 -15.13 -3.54 -13.99
C HIS A 465 -16.05 -2.33 -14.18
N SER A 466 -17.29 -2.47 -13.74
CA SER A 466 -18.23 -1.36 -13.75
C SER A 466 -18.27 -0.68 -12.39
N GLU A 467 -18.14 0.64 -12.38
CA GLU A 467 -18.20 1.40 -11.15
C GLU A 467 -19.61 1.45 -10.58
N LEU A 468 -19.75 0.97 -9.35
CA LEU A 468 -21.00 1.04 -8.58
C LEU A 468 -21.16 2.40 -7.88
N SER A 469 -20.05 3.06 -7.56
CA SER A 469 -20.01 4.38 -6.93
C SER A 469 -18.93 5.27 -7.53
N LEU A 470 -19.25 6.54 -7.75
CA LEU A 470 -18.27 7.56 -8.13
C LEU A 470 -17.25 7.87 -7.03
N SER A 471 -17.55 7.49 -5.78
CA SER A 471 -16.67 7.71 -4.63
C SER A 471 -15.63 6.61 -4.44
N ASN A 472 -15.69 5.54 -5.23
CA ASN A 472 -14.79 4.40 -5.09
C ASN A 472 -14.47 3.78 -6.45
N THR A 473 -13.97 4.62 -7.35
CA THR A 473 -13.59 4.21 -8.70
C THR A 473 -12.14 3.74 -8.75
N ALA A 474 -11.85 2.74 -9.59
CA ALA A 474 -10.52 2.17 -9.70
C ALA A 474 -10.05 2.00 -11.15
N GLY A 475 -8.74 1.85 -11.32
CA GLY A 475 -8.11 1.62 -12.63
C GLY A 475 -8.26 0.17 -13.11
N ALA A 476 -8.19 -0.06 -14.42
CA ALA A 476 -8.23 -1.38 -15.03
C ALA A 476 -7.39 -1.43 -16.31
N GLY A 477 -7.16 -2.64 -16.84
CA GLY A 477 -6.36 -2.90 -18.02
C GLY A 477 -4.96 -3.41 -17.67
N VAL A 478 -4.00 -3.20 -18.57
CA VAL A 478 -2.59 -3.44 -18.25
C VAL A 478 -2.15 -2.36 -17.27
N PHE A 479 -1.75 -2.78 -16.08
CA PHE A 479 -1.55 -1.92 -14.92
C PHE A 479 -0.14 -2.03 -14.34
N GLY A 480 0.81 -2.50 -15.14
CA GLY A 480 2.22 -2.67 -14.82
C GLY A 480 2.75 -3.97 -15.43
N ASN A 481 3.85 -4.49 -14.86
CA ASN A 481 4.48 -5.72 -15.32
C ASN A 481 4.83 -6.65 -14.17
N TYR A 482 4.88 -7.95 -14.42
CA TYR A 482 5.24 -8.93 -13.40
C TYR A 482 6.14 -10.05 -13.94
N TRP A 483 6.86 -10.67 -13.01
CA TRP A 483 7.62 -11.89 -13.26
C TRP A 483 7.56 -12.82 -12.07
N THR A 484 7.30 -14.10 -12.33
CA THR A 484 7.30 -15.15 -11.31
C THR A 484 8.40 -16.16 -11.60
N GLU A 485 9.30 -16.36 -10.65
CA GLU A 485 10.40 -17.32 -10.77
C GLU A 485 10.70 -17.98 -9.43
N ARG A 486 10.65 -19.32 -9.41
CA ARG A 486 11.02 -20.15 -8.23
C ARG A 486 10.31 -19.72 -6.92
N GLY A 487 9.02 -19.43 -6.98
CA GLY A 487 8.18 -19.09 -5.82
C GLY A 487 8.11 -17.59 -5.47
N LEU A 488 8.98 -16.76 -6.06
CA LEU A 488 8.95 -15.31 -5.91
C LEU A 488 8.28 -14.66 -7.12
N THR A 489 7.32 -13.77 -6.87
CA THR A 489 6.72 -12.88 -7.87
C THR A 489 7.10 -11.45 -7.56
N PHE A 490 7.65 -10.72 -8.52
CA PHE A 490 7.81 -9.27 -8.45
C PHE A 490 6.84 -8.63 -9.44
N VAL A 491 6.05 -7.66 -8.97
CA VAL A 491 5.06 -6.95 -9.79
C VAL A 491 5.16 -5.45 -9.57
N THR A 492 5.26 -4.70 -10.66
CA THR A 492 5.19 -3.24 -10.66
C THR A 492 3.76 -2.78 -10.91
N VAL A 493 3.39 -1.64 -10.35
CA VAL A 493 2.05 -1.06 -10.48
C VAL A 493 2.17 0.35 -11.04
N ASP A 494 1.70 0.51 -12.27
CA ASP A 494 1.62 1.81 -12.93
C ASP A 494 0.67 2.72 -12.18
N LEU A 495 0.99 4.02 -12.12
CA LEU A 495 0.18 5.06 -11.49
C LEU A 495 -0.02 4.89 -9.96
N SER A 496 0.62 3.91 -9.33
CA SER A 496 0.58 3.70 -7.88
C SER A 496 1.80 4.28 -7.19
N GLY A 497 1.58 4.82 -6.00
CA GLY A 497 2.62 5.18 -5.04
C GLY A 497 2.89 4.05 -4.04
N HIS A 498 3.50 4.43 -2.91
CA HIS A 498 3.95 3.54 -1.81
C HIS A 498 2.85 2.64 -1.26
N MET A 499 1.72 3.23 -0.85
CA MET A 499 0.53 2.50 -0.37
C MET A 499 -0.27 1.95 -1.56
N VAL A 500 0.17 0.84 -2.15
CA VAL A 500 -0.46 0.30 -3.38
C VAL A 500 -1.97 0.13 -3.28
N PRO A 501 -2.56 -0.43 -2.20
CA PRO A 501 -4.01 -0.54 -2.11
C PRO A 501 -4.74 0.81 -2.00
N GLN A 502 -4.11 1.86 -1.49
CA GLN A 502 -4.66 3.22 -1.48
C GLN A 502 -4.76 3.81 -2.89
N TYR A 503 -3.67 3.72 -3.66
CA TYR A 503 -3.56 4.36 -4.98
C TYR A 503 -4.12 3.52 -6.11
N ALA A 504 -4.10 2.20 -5.98
CA ALA A 504 -4.51 1.23 -6.97
C ALA A 504 -5.32 0.07 -6.34
N PRO A 505 -6.51 0.35 -5.77
CA PRO A 505 -7.28 -0.63 -5.01
C PRO A 505 -7.70 -1.87 -5.82
N SER A 506 -8.01 -1.73 -7.10
CA SER A 506 -8.34 -2.85 -7.98
C SER A 506 -7.12 -3.73 -8.29
N ALA A 507 -5.94 -3.14 -8.42
CA ALA A 507 -4.69 -3.86 -8.62
C ALA A 507 -4.31 -4.64 -7.36
N SER A 508 -4.37 -4.01 -6.19
CA SER A 508 -4.08 -4.69 -4.92
C SER A 508 -5.06 -5.85 -4.65
N TYR A 509 -6.33 -5.68 -5.02
CA TYR A 509 -7.33 -6.74 -4.95
C TYR A 509 -6.95 -7.93 -5.85
N ARG A 510 -6.49 -7.65 -7.08
CA ARG A 510 -6.01 -8.67 -8.02
C ARG A 510 -4.77 -9.40 -7.50
N HIS A 511 -3.84 -8.69 -6.88
CA HIS A 511 -2.70 -9.29 -6.21
C HIS A 511 -3.13 -10.23 -5.08
N LEU A 512 -4.14 -9.86 -4.28
CA LEU A 512 -4.66 -10.72 -3.23
C LEU A 512 -5.33 -11.97 -3.80
N GLU A 513 -6.07 -11.87 -4.92
CA GLU A 513 -6.60 -13.06 -5.62
C GLU A 513 -5.47 -14.02 -6.00
N PHE A 514 -4.37 -13.50 -6.51
CA PHE A 514 -3.21 -14.30 -6.83
C PHE A 514 -2.55 -14.87 -5.56
N LEU A 515 -2.35 -14.08 -4.52
CA LEU A 515 -1.74 -14.57 -3.27
C LEU A 515 -2.53 -15.75 -2.68
N LEU A 516 -3.87 -15.67 -2.68
CA LEU A 516 -4.78 -16.68 -2.16
C LEU A 516 -5.02 -17.87 -3.13
N GLY A 517 -4.36 -17.90 -4.29
CA GLY A 517 -4.56 -18.96 -5.28
C GLY A 517 -5.94 -18.97 -5.94
N ARG A 518 -6.63 -17.82 -5.98
CA ARG A 518 -7.92 -17.66 -6.69
C ARG A 518 -7.74 -17.51 -8.19
N ILE A 519 -6.58 -16.99 -8.60
CA ILE A 519 -6.11 -16.96 -9.98
C ILE A 519 -4.71 -17.57 -10.09
N GLU A 520 -4.37 -18.07 -11.26
CA GLU A 520 -3.09 -18.77 -11.49
C GLU A 520 -1.97 -17.81 -11.87
N SER A 521 -2.29 -16.65 -12.42
CA SER A 521 -1.32 -15.69 -12.95
C SER A 521 -1.86 -14.25 -12.87
N LEU A 522 -0.97 -13.29 -12.62
CA LEU A 522 -1.29 -11.86 -12.65
C LEU A 522 -1.55 -11.32 -14.07
N GLY A 523 -1.16 -12.07 -15.11
CA GLY A 523 -1.51 -11.77 -16.51
C GLY A 523 -2.86 -12.35 -16.94
N GLU A 524 -3.60 -13.00 -16.03
CA GLU A 524 -4.88 -13.63 -16.36
C GLU A 524 -5.92 -12.58 -16.77
N VAL A 525 -6.51 -12.74 -17.96
CA VAL A 525 -7.62 -11.90 -18.46
C VAL A 525 -8.94 -12.58 -18.12
N SER A 526 -9.46 -12.27 -16.95
CA SER A 526 -10.72 -12.80 -16.39
C SER A 526 -11.43 -11.73 -15.55
N ASP A 527 -12.68 -11.94 -15.17
CA ASP A 527 -13.34 -11.09 -14.17
C ASP A 527 -12.73 -11.32 -12.77
N PHE A 528 -12.96 -10.39 -11.84
CA PHE A 528 -12.68 -10.66 -10.43
C PHE A 528 -13.50 -11.86 -9.93
N THR A 529 -12.90 -12.74 -9.15
CA THR A 529 -13.48 -13.99 -8.64
C THR A 529 -14.69 -13.81 -7.73
N THR A 530 -14.86 -12.60 -7.17
CA THR A 530 -16.00 -12.20 -6.34
C THR A 530 -17.07 -11.44 -7.11
N GLN A 531 -16.79 -11.03 -8.35
CA GLN A 531 -17.75 -10.34 -9.21
C GLN A 531 -18.42 -11.32 -10.17
N GLN A 532 -19.68 -11.04 -10.52
CA GLN A 532 -20.43 -11.83 -11.51
C GLN A 532 -21.03 -10.88 -12.56
N GLY A 533 -20.69 -11.09 -13.83
CA GLY A 533 -21.20 -10.27 -14.95
C GLY A 533 -20.15 -10.08 -16.03
N ASP A 534 -20.57 -9.62 -17.21
CA ASP A 534 -19.65 -9.23 -18.28
C ASP A 534 -19.28 -7.75 -18.08
N PHE A 535 -18.12 -7.51 -17.46
CA PHE A 535 -17.64 -6.15 -17.19
C PHE A 535 -16.66 -5.64 -18.25
N GLY A 536 -16.68 -6.23 -19.45
CA GLY A 536 -15.88 -5.75 -20.57
C GLY A 536 -14.52 -6.43 -20.73
N ASN A 537 -14.22 -7.49 -19.97
CA ASN A 537 -13.02 -8.32 -20.18
C ASN A 537 -13.06 -9.13 -21.49
N VAL A 538 -14.23 -9.21 -22.14
CA VAL A 538 -14.45 -9.97 -23.39
C VAL A 538 -14.34 -9.10 -24.65
N ALA A 539 -13.99 -7.82 -24.52
CA ALA A 539 -13.89 -6.89 -25.65
C ALA A 539 -12.47 -6.36 -25.85
N ASN A 540 -11.65 -7.12 -26.59
CA ASN A 540 -10.56 -6.58 -27.41
C ASN A 540 -10.49 -7.34 -28.74
#